data_AF-A0A537E1P7-F1
#
_entry.id   AF-A0A537E1P7-F1
#
_cell.length_a   1.000
_cell.length_b   1.000
_cell.length_c   1.000
_cell.angle_alpha   90.00
_cell.angle_beta   90.00
_cell.angle_gamma   90.00
#
_symmetry.space_group_name_H-M   'P 1'
#
loop_
_entity.id
_entity.type
_entity.pdbx_description
1 polymer ?
#
loop_
_entity_poly.entity_id
_entity_poly.type
_entity_poly.pdbx_seq_one_letter_code
_entity_poly.pdbx_strand_id
1 'polypeptide(L)'
;IYHLAVKPQYQRKRIGADLVHEVEKRLLAKGAKKVNAQVYKWNERSSEFFMAIGYEAQPDLIMIGKQLRNREEASPSSAQSDHV
;
A
#
# COMPACT_ATOMS: atom_id res chain seq x y z
N ILE A 1 0.61 -0.95 -7.96
CA ILE A 1 -0.12 0.25 -7.49
C ILE A 1 0.62 0.82 -6.28
N TYR A 2 1.03 2.08 -6.33
CA TYR A 2 1.75 2.73 -5.22
C TYR A 2 0.80 3.43 -4.24
N HIS A 3 -0.14 4.23 -4.75
CA HIS A 3 -1.16 4.89 -3.95
C HIS A 3 -2.52 4.82 -4.64
N LEU A 4 -3.55 4.56 -3.83
CA LEU A 4 -4.95 4.64 -4.23
C LEU A 4 -5.74 5.12 -3.01
N ALA A 5 -6.55 6.15 -3.20
CA ALA A 5 -7.45 6.63 -2.17
C ALA A 5 -8.74 7.16 -2.80
N VAL A 6 -9.85 6.91 -2.12
CA VAL A 6 -11.14 7.52 -2.44
C VAL A 6 -11.62 8.24 -1.19
N LYS A 7 -11.97 9.53 -1.32
CA LYS A 7 -12.54 10.32 -0.22
C LYS A 7 -13.74 9.57 0.41
N PRO A 8 -13.88 9.53 1.75
CA PRO A 8 -14.89 8.72 2.43
C PRO A 8 -16.31 8.84 1.88
N GLN A 9 -16.78 10.07 1.62
CA GLN A 9 -18.12 10.35 1.09
C GLN A 9 -18.38 9.85 -0.35
N TYR A 10 -17.34 9.37 -1.04
CA TYR A 10 -17.40 8.80 -2.38
C TYR A 10 -17.05 7.30 -2.42
N GLN A 11 -16.76 6.68 -1.28
CA GLN A 11 -16.50 5.24 -1.21
C GLN A 11 -17.78 4.42 -1.43
N ARG A 12 -17.64 3.12 -1.71
CA ARG A 12 -18.75 2.20 -2.04
C ARG A 12 -19.57 2.61 -3.28
N LYS A 13 -19.03 3.49 -4.12
CA LYS A 13 -19.60 3.90 -5.42
C LYS A 13 -18.78 3.39 -6.60
N ARG A 14 -18.08 2.26 -6.43
CA ARG A 14 -17.18 1.61 -7.41
C ARG A 14 -15.97 2.41 -7.92
N ILE A 15 -15.87 3.71 -7.63
CA ILE A 15 -14.75 4.58 -8.04
C ILE A 15 -13.37 3.93 -7.89
N GLY A 16 -13.06 3.34 -6.73
CA GLY A 16 -11.77 2.68 -6.50
C GLY A 16 -11.54 1.49 -7.43
N ALA A 17 -12.57 0.66 -7.65
CA ALA A 17 -12.50 -0.49 -8.56
C ALA A 17 -12.37 -0.04 -10.02
N ASP A 18 -13.12 0.98 -10.43
CA ASP A 18 -13.09 1.48 -11.81
C ASP A 18 -11.72 2.11 -12.13
N LEU A 19 -11.11 2.82 -11.17
CA LEU A 19 -9.75 3.34 -11.30
C LEU A 19 -8.71 2.22 -11.45
N VAL A 20 -8.80 1.17 -10.62
CA VAL A 20 -7.88 0.02 -10.68
C VAL A 20 -8.03 -0.73 -12.01
N HIS A 21 -9.25 -0.98 -12.44
CA HIS A 21 -9.52 -1.70 -13.68
C HIS A 21 -8.99 -0.96 -14.92
N GLU A 22 -9.15 0.37 -14.96
CA GLU A 22 -8.61 1.17 -16.06
C GLU A 22 -7.07 1.16 -16.06
N VAL A 23 -6.43 1.15 -14.88
CA VAL A 23 -4.97 0.99 -14.76
C VAL A 23 -4.54 -0.39 -15.27
N GLU A 24 -5.22 -1.46 -14.88
CA GLU A 24 -4.94 -2.83 -15.33
C GLU A 24 -5.03 -2.95 -16.85
N LYS A 25 -6.11 -2.44 -17.45
CA LYS A 25 -6.31 -2.42 -18.90
C LYS A 25 -5.13 -1.74 -19.62
N ARG A 26 -4.69 -0.58 -19.13
CA ARG A 26 -3.56 0.17 -19.72
C ARG A 26 -2.22 -0.53 -19.53
N LEU A 27 -2.01 -1.15 -18.37
CA LEU A 27 -0.78 -1.92 -18.09
C LEU A 27 -0.72 -3.17 -18.95
N LEU A 28 -1.83 -3.88 -19.12
CA LEU A 28 -1.92 -5.04 -20.00
C LEU A 28 -1.61 -4.67 -21.45
N ALA A 29 -2.15 -3.54 -21.94
CA ALA A 29 -1.85 -3.03 -23.28
C ALA A 29 -0.36 -2.68 -23.49
N LYS A 30 0.37 -2.39 -22.40
CA LYS A 30 1.83 -2.17 -22.41
C LYS A 30 2.64 -3.46 -22.25
N GLY A 31 1.98 -4.62 -22.18
CA GLY A 31 2.63 -5.91 -22.02
C GLY A 31 2.91 -6.33 -20.57
N ALA A 32 2.43 -5.57 -19.58
CA ALA A 32 2.57 -5.98 -18.19
C ALA A 32 1.80 -7.28 -17.92
N LYS A 33 2.40 -8.18 -17.14
CA LYS A 33 1.82 -9.49 -16.79
C LYS A 33 1.33 -9.59 -15.35
N LYS A 34 1.72 -8.64 -14.49
CA LYS A 34 1.36 -8.62 -13.08
C LYS A 34 1.31 -7.19 -12.56
N VAL A 35 0.38 -6.93 -11.65
CA VAL A 35 0.31 -5.70 -10.86
C VAL A 35 0.34 -6.10 -9.39
N ASN A 36 1.23 -5.49 -8.61
CA ASN A 36 1.32 -5.72 -7.18
C ASN A 36 0.84 -4.47 -6.43
N ALA A 37 0.13 -4.67 -5.32
CA ALA A 37 -0.22 -3.63 -4.36
C ALA A 37 0.28 -4.06 -2.98
N GLN A 38 0.70 -3.08 -2.18
CA GLN A 38 1.12 -3.30 -0.80
C GLN A 38 0.06 -2.69 0.10
N VAL A 39 -0.45 -3.47 1.04
CA VAL A 39 -1.48 -3.06 1.98
C VAL A 39 -1.00 -3.42 3.38
N TYR A 40 -1.10 -2.47 4.31
CA TYR A 40 -0.81 -2.75 5.70
C TYR A 40 -1.83 -3.75 6.27
N LYS A 41 -1.35 -4.72 7.06
CA LYS A 41 -2.20 -5.77 7.66
C LYS A 41 -3.39 -5.22 8.45
N TRP A 42 -3.19 -4.12 9.17
CA TRP A 42 -4.24 -3.47 9.96
C TRP A 42 -5.35 -2.81 9.11
N ASN A 43 -5.10 -2.60 7.80
CA ASN A 43 -6.06 -1.98 6.90
C ASN A 43 -6.90 -3.04 6.20
N GLU A 44 -7.68 -3.79 6.99
CA GLU A 44 -8.54 -4.89 6.54
C GLU A 44 -9.43 -4.48 5.38
N ARG A 45 -10.05 -3.30 5.48
CA ARG A 45 -10.92 -2.75 4.43
C ARG A 45 -10.22 -2.62 3.07
N SER A 46 -8.95 -2.23 3.05
CA SER A 46 -8.20 -2.15 1.80
C SER A 46 -7.79 -3.53 1.30
N SER A 47 -7.43 -4.45 2.20
CA SER A 47 -7.13 -5.84 1.85
C SER A 47 -8.36 -6.53 1.23
N GLU A 48 -9.52 -6.42 1.87
CA GLU A 48 -10.82 -6.90 1.36
C GLU A 48 -11.18 -6.27 0.02
N PHE A 49 -10.94 -4.97 -0.14
CA PHE A 49 -11.16 -4.29 -1.42
C PHE A 49 -10.34 -4.91 -2.55
N PHE A 50 -9.04 -5.12 -2.35
CA PHE A 50 -8.17 -5.71 -3.37
C PHE A 50 -8.53 -7.17 -3.66
N MET A 51 -8.83 -7.96 -2.62
CA MET A 51 -9.32 -9.34 -2.78
C MET A 51 -10.63 -9.40 -3.58
N ALA A 52 -11.57 -8.49 -3.30
CA ALA A 52 -12.86 -8.43 -4.00
C ALA A 52 -12.74 -8.09 -5.50
N ILE A 53 -11.62 -7.51 -5.94
CA ILE A 53 -11.36 -7.21 -7.36
C ILE A 53 -10.32 -8.16 -7.99
N GLY A 54 -10.03 -9.30 -7.35
CA GLY A 54 -9.24 -10.39 -7.95
C GLY A 54 -7.74 -10.36 -7.63
N TYR A 55 -7.30 -9.58 -6.64
CA TYR A 55 -5.92 -9.66 -6.14
C TYR A 55 -5.83 -10.76 -5.09
N GLU A 56 -4.71 -11.48 -5.11
CA GLU A 56 -4.44 -12.53 -4.14
C GLU A 56 -3.37 -12.08 -3.15
N ALA A 57 -3.61 -12.37 -1.87
CA ALA A 57 -2.58 -12.23 -0.85
C ALA A 57 -1.49 -13.28 -1.08
N GLN A 58 -0.22 -12.87 -0.99
CA GLN A 58 0.93 -13.74 -1.16
C GLN A 58 1.53 -14.02 0.23
N PRO A 59 1.17 -15.14 0.88
CA PRO A 59 1.50 -15.38 2.29
C PRO A 59 3.00 -15.46 2.56
N ASP A 60 3.77 -15.92 1.58
CA ASP A 60 5.22 -16.15 1.70
C ASP A 60 6.07 -14.94 1.26
N LEU A 61 5.44 -13.82 0.85
CA LEU A 61 6.14 -12.61 0.47
C LEU A 61 6.20 -11.60 1.63
N ILE A 62 7.39 -11.00 1.82
CA ILE A 62 7.58 -9.88 2.73
C ILE A 62 7.82 -8.58 1.95
N MET A 63 7.27 -7.48 2.47
CA MET A 63 7.58 -6.13 2.00
C MET A 63 8.95 -5.70 2.54
N ILE A 64 9.87 -5.34 1.67
CA ILE A 64 11.20 -4.83 2.05
C ILE A 64 11.26 -3.34 1.72
N GLY A 65 11.68 -2.53 2.69
CA GLY A 65 11.87 -1.09 2.53
C GLY A 65 13.05 -0.58 3.35
N LYS A 66 13.63 0.53 2.92
CA LYS A 66 14.71 1.23 3.64
C LYS A 66 14.34 2.70 3.75
N GLN A 67 14.28 3.20 4.98
CA GLN A 67 14.23 4.64 5.20
C GLN A 67 15.62 5.22 4.89
N LEU A 68 15.69 6.17 3.96
CA LEU A 68 16.89 6.96 3.76
C LEU A 68 16.89 8.08 4.80
N ARG A 69 17.97 8.18 5.56
CA ARG A 69 18.24 9.29 6.48
C ARG A 69 19.62 9.83 6.13
N ASN A 70 19.77 11.15 6.17
CA ASN A 70 21.10 11.75 6.03
C ASN A 70 21.96 11.30 7.21
N ARG A 71 23.23 10.99 6.95
CA ARG A 71 24.15 10.42 7.95
C ARG A 71 24.34 11.33 9.18
N GLU A 72 24.04 12.63 9.03
CA GLU A 72 24.18 13.66 10.06
C GLU A 72 23.01 13.73 11.06
N GLU A 73 21.89 13.04 10.82
CA GLU A 73 20.78 12.96 11.79
C GLU A 73 20.94 11.82 12.81
N ALA A 74 22.00 11.03 12.72
CA ALA A 74 22.33 10.01 13.70
C ALA A 74 23.10 10.60 14.90
N SER A 75 22.58 11.67 15.49
CA SER A 75 22.95 12.06 16.85
C SER A 75 22.09 11.23 17.81
N PRO A 76 22.68 10.41 18.70
CA PRO A 76 21.90 9.69 19.68
C PRO A 76 21.29 10.70 20.66
N SER A 77 19.96 10.77 20.70
CA SER A 77 19.28 11.25 21.92
C SER A 77 19.47 10.17 22.98
N SER A 78 20.60 10.24 23.68
CA SER A 78 20.76 9.62 24.98
C SER A 78 19.99 10.44 26.02
N ALA A 79 19.23 9.73 26.85
CA ALA A 79 18.63 10.14 28.12
C ALA A 79 17.29 10.91 28.07
N GLN A 80 16.22 10.15 28.33
CA GLN A 80 15.30 10.37 29.46
C GLN A 80 14.80 8.97 29.85
N SER A 81 15.53 8.20 30.67
CA SER A 81 15.46 8.14 32.15
C SER A 81 14.03 8.00 32.69
N ASP A 82 13.81 6.86 33.33
CA ASP A 82 12.66 6.49 34.16
C ASP A 82 12.26 7.57 35.20
N HIS A 83 11.02 7.43 35.71
CA HIS A 83 10.28 8.15 36.77
C HIS A 83 9.09 8.92 36.16
N VAL A 84 7.81 8.65 36.44
CA VAL A 84 7.09 8.04 37.58
C VAL A 84 5.89 7.23 37.06
#